data_AF-A0A925XKJ5-F1
#
_entry.id   AF-A0A925XKJ5-F1
#
_cell.length_a   1.000
_cell.length_b   1.000
_cell.length_c   1.000
_cell.angle_alpha   90.00
_cell.angle_beta   90.00
_cell.angle_gamma   90.00
#
_symmetry.space_group_name_H-M   'P 1'
#
loop_
_entity.id
_entity.type
_entity.pdbx_description
1 polymer ?
#
loop_
_entity_poly.entity_id
_entity_poly.type
_entity_poly.pdbx_seq_one_letter_code
_entity_poly.pdbx_strand_id
1 'polypeptide(L)'
;NLITDIFPAFALALEPSAPDVMKRPPRDPQEPLLTLRFVGLIVWQGLLLTGVTLFAFGVGMHWHGTEGGGLRQATTMAFMTLALAQVFHAFNSRSQRRSAFTSRLFTNGWLWAAVGICLILQAAAVYVPLLQKVLHTVPPTLSDWGVIAACSLMPVAVVELVKVIQRVAVRKPVVRQL
;
A
#
# COMPACT_ATOMS: atom_id res chain seq x y z
N ASN A 1 -2.48 0.17 -10.82
CA ASN A 1 -2.85 1.42 -11.53
C ASN A 1 -4.33 1.50 -11.84
N LEU A 2 -4.85 1.02 -12.98
CA LEU A 2 -6.26 1.28 -13.38
C LEU A 2 -7.32 0.69 -12.45
N ILE A 3 -7.09 -0.48 -11.86
CA ILE A 3 -8.08 -1.11 -10.96
C ILE A 3 -7.65 -0.96 -9.50
N THR A 4 -6.39 -1.28 -9.21
CA THR A 4 -5.88 -1.39 -7.84
C THR A 4 -5.72 -0.05 -7.12
N ASP A 5 -5.58 1.06 -7.86
CA ASP A 5 -5.39 2.39 -7.25
C ASP A 5 -6.62 3.29 -7.41
N ILE A 6 -7.43 3.10 -8.45
CA ILE A 6 -8.61 3.94 -8.71
C ILE A 6 -9.66 3.78 -7.60
N PHE A 7 -10.01 2.54 -7.22
CA PHE A 7 -11.02 2.33 -6.19
C PHE A 7 -10.58 2.88 -4.82
N PRO A 8 -9.35 2.60 -4.32
CA PRO A 8 -8.90 3.22 -3.07
C PRO A 8 -8.80 4.74 -3.17
N ALA A 9 -8.35 5.31 -4.31
CA ALA A 9 -8.28 6.77 -4.47
C ALA A 9 -9.65 7.45 -4.36
N PHE A 10 -10.69 6.89 -5.00
CA PHE A 10 -12.05 7.38 -4.85
C PHE A 10 -12.56 7.23 -3.42
N ALA A 11 -12.28 6.09 -2.77
CA ALA A 11 -12.68 5.89 -1.38
C ALA A 11 -11.98 6.86 -0.41
N LEU A 12 -10.73 7.21 -0.66
CA LEU A 12 -9.98 8.22 0.11
C LEU A 12 -10.55 9.64 -0.10
N ALA A 13 -11.09 9.94 -1.28
CA ALA A 13 -11.77 11.20 -1.53
C ALA A 13 -13.07 11.34 -0.69
N LEU A 14 -13.67 10.22 -0.28
CA LEU A 14 -14.86 10.16 0.58
C LEU A 14 -14.51 10.04 2.08
N GLU A 15 -13.24 10.20 2.45
CA GLU A 15 -12.81 10.11 3.84
C GLU A 15 -13.34 11.29 4.67
N PRO A 16 -13.95 11.04 5.85
CA PRO A 16 -14.42 12.11 6.72
C PRO A 16 -13.30 13.06 7.14
N SER A 17 -13.60 14.36 7.19
CA SER A 17 -12.62 15.37 7.57
C SER A 17 -12.01 15.11 8.96
N ALA A 18 -10.75 15.53 9.14
CA ALA A 18 -10.07 15.44 10.43
C ALA A 18 -10.76 16.38 11.45
N PRO A 19 -10.95 15.98 12.73
CA PRO A 19 -11.63 16.81 13.75
C PRO A 19 -10.99 18.17 13.96
N ASP A 20 -9.69 18.24 13.73
CA ASP A 20 -8.87 19.42 13.93
C ASP A 20 -8.72 20.27 12.66
N VAL A 21 -9.42 19.95 11.57
CA VAL A 21 -9.28 20.67 10.30
C VAL A 21 -9.58 22.16 10.43
N MET A 22 -10.66 22.52 11.14
CA MET A 22 -11.06 23.92 11.37
C MET A 22 -10.20 24.65 12.42
N LYS A 23 -9.34 23.92 13.14
CA LYS A 23 -8.41 24.50 14.13
C LYS A 23 -7.06 24.85 13.53
N ARG A 24 -6.82 24.51 12.26
CA ARG A 24 -5.58 24.78 11.55
C ARG A 24 -5.71 26.09 10.78
N PRO A 25 -4.65 26.90 10.68
CA PRO A 25 -4.68 28.09 9.84
C PRO A 25 -4.92 27.72 8.36
N PRO A 26 -5.50 28.62 7.55
CA PRO A 26 -5.62 28.42 6.11
C PRO A 26 -4.26 28.12 5.46
N ARG A 27 -4.26 27.27 4.42
CA ARG A 27 -3.04 26.93 3.69
C ARG A 27 -2.55 28.13 2.89
N ASP A 28 -1.23 28.34 2.87
CA ASP A 28 -0.58 29.37 2.04
C ASP A 28 -0.74 29.03 0.54
N PRO A 29 -1.30 29.91 -0.29
CA PRO A 29 -1.41 29.69 -1.74
C PRO A 29 -0.07 29.51 -2.46
N GLN A 30 1.03 30.01 -1.90
CA GLN A 30 2.38 29.88 -2.46
C GLN A 30 3.03 28.54 -2.09
N GLU A 31 2.47 27.78 -1.13
CA GLU A 31 3.04 26.50 -0.73
C GLU A 31 2.75 25.42 -1.79
N PRO A 32 3.77 24.82 -2.42
CA PRO A 32 3.56 23.80 -3.43
C PRO A 32 2.86 22.57 -2.84
N LEU A 33 2.00 21.93 -3.63
CA LEU A 33 1.36 20.66 -3.25
C LEU A 33 2.42 19.57 -3.01
N LEU A 34 3.45 19.52 -3.87
CA LEU A 34 4.58 18.60 -3.79
C LEU A 34 5.78 19.28 -3.13
N THR A 35 5.75 19.40 -1.80
CA THR A 35 6.93 19.85 -1.05
C THR A 35 8.06 18.82 -1.14
N LEU A 36 9.33 19.24 -1.03
CA LEU A 36 10.48 18.31 -1.04
C LEU A 36 10.36 17.20 0.03
N ARG A 37 9.81 17.54 1.19
CA ARG A 37 9.52 16.55 2.25
C ARG A 37 8.48 15.52 1.81
N PHE A 38 7.43 15.96 1.11
CA PHE A 38 6.40 15.07 0.59
C PHE A 38 6.94 14.18 -0.54
N VAL A 39 7.76 14.73 -1.45
CA VAL A 39 8.46 13.96 -2.48
C VAL A 39 9.36 12.90 -1.85
N GLY A 40 10.15 13.25 -0.82
CA GLY A 40 10.97 12.28 -0.09
C GLY A 40 10.16 11.13 0.51
N LEU A 41 8.95 11.43 1.02
CA LEU A 41 8.04 10.41 1.55
C LEU A 41 7.52 9.48 0.44
N ILE A 42 7.13 10.03 -0.72
CA ILE A 42 6.72 9.25 -1.89
C ILE A 42 7.86 8.34 -2.37
N VAL A 43 9.07 8.89 -2.50
CA VAL A 43 10.24 8.14 -2.99
C VAL A 43 10.59 6.98 -2.06
N TRP A 44 10.69 7.22 -0.75
CA TRP A 44 11.00 6.14 0.21
C TRP A 44 9.93 5.03 0.20
N GLN A 45 8.65 5.40 0.20
CA GLN A 45 7.56 4.42 0.18
C GLN A 45 7.49 3.68 -1.16
N GLY A 46 7.73 4.37 -2.28
CA GLY A 46 7.84 3.76 -3.60
C GLY A 46 8.99 2.76 -3.68
N LEU A 47 10.17 3.10 -3.14
CA LEU A 47 11.31 2.18 -3.04
C LEU A 47 10.98 0.96 -2.18
N LEU A 48 10.24 1.14 -1.09
CA LEU A 48 9.77 0.03 -0.27
C LEU A 48 8.83 -0.91 -1.03
N LEU A 49 7.84 -0.36 -1.74
CA LEU A 49 6.92 -1.16 -2.58
C LEU A 49 7.67 -1.91 -3.69
N THR A 50 8.60 -1.23 -4.37
CA THR A 50 9.47 -1.84 -5.38
C THR A 50 10.33 -2.95 -4.78
N GLY A 51 10.94 -2.71 -3.62
CA GLY A 51 11.78 -3.68 -2.92
C GLY A 51 11.04 -4.96 -2.57
N VAL A 52 9.86 -4.86 -1.94
CA VAL A 52 9.07 -6.06 -1.58
C VAL A 52 8.53 -6.80 -2.81
N THR A 53 8.21 -6.07 -3.88
CA THR A 53 7.74 -6.66 -5.14
C THR A 53 8.86 -7.42 -5.86
N LEU A 54 10.04 -6.81 -5.96
CA LEU A 54 11.22 -7.46 -6.54
C LEU A 54 11.70 -8.63 -5.69
N PHE A 55 11.56 -8.56 -4.37
CA PHE A 55 11.84 -9.68 -3.49
C PHE A 55 10.90 -10.87 -3.78
N ALA A 56 9.58 -10.64 -3.84
CA ALA A 56 8.63 -11.69 -4.20
C ALA A 56 8.89 -12.27 -5.60
N PHE A 57 9.25 -11.43 -6.57
CA PHE A 57 9.67 -11.85 -7.90
C PHE A 57 10.92 -12.75 -7.86
N GLY A 58 11.95 -12.34 -7.11
CA GLY A 58 13.19 -13.09 -6.94
C GLY A 58 12.97 -14.45 -6.28
N VAL A 59 12.13 -14.52 -5.25
CA VAL A 59 11.71 -15.78 -4.63
C VAL A 59 10.97 -16.67 -5.63
N GLY A 60 10.06 -16.08 -6.42
CA GLY A 60 9.35 -16.81 -7.47
C GLY A 60 10.29 -17.39 -8.54
N MET A 61 11.28 -16.63 -8.98
CA MET A 61 12.30 -17.12 -9.91
C MET A 61 13.15 -18.23 -9.30
N HIS A 62 13.48 -18.13 -8.02
CA HIS A 62 14.25 -19.15 -7.31
C HIS A 62 13.47 -20.46 -7.14
N TRP A 63 12.16 -20.41 -6.92
CA TRP A 63 11.33 -21.61 -6.73
C TRP A 63 10.87 -22.26 -8.03
N HIS A 64 10.50 -21.45 -9.03
CA HIS A 64 9.85 -21.94 -10.25
C HIS A 64 10.74 -21.86 -11.50
N GLY A 65 11.90 -21.20 -11.39
CA GLY A 65 12.85 -21.01 -12.49
C GLY A 65 12.70 -19.68 -13.23
N THR A 66 13.67 -19.37 -14.08
CA THR A 66 13.81 -18.08 -14.77
C THR A 66 13.23 -18.07 -16.19
N GLU A 67 12.71 -19.19 -16.68
CA GLU A 67 12.27 -19.33 -18.07
C GLU A 67 10.85 -19.89 -18.17
N GLY A 68 10.18 -19.62 -19.30
CA GLY A 68 8.90 -20.23 -19.67
C GLY A 68 7.80 -20.12 -18.62
N GLY A 69 7.36 -21.26 -18.09
CA GLY A 69 6.33 -21.33 -17.05
C GLY A 69 6.77 -20.73 -15.71
N GLY A 70 8.05 -20.92 -15.35
CA GLY A 70 8.62 -20.41 -14.10
C GLY A 70 8.64 -18.88 -14.05
N LEU A 71 9.08 -18.25 -15.14
CA LEU A 71 9.08 -16.80 -15.27
C LEU A 71 7.67 -16.20 -15.18
N ARG A 72 6.66 -16.90 -15.73
CA ARG A 72 5.26 -16.49 -15.61
C ARG A 72 4.75 -16.60 -14.18
N GLN A 73 5.15 -17.64 -13.45
CA GLN A 73 4.82 -17.78 -12.02
C GLN A 73 5.44 -16.64 -11.20
N ALA A 74 6.73 -16.37 -11.39
CA ALA A 74 7.43 -15.27 -10.72
C ALA A 74 6.78 -13.91 -11.03
N THR A 75 6.47 -13.66 -12.31
CA THR A 75 5.77 -12.43 -12.74
C THR A 75 4.40 -12.31 -12.10
N THR A 76 3.66 -13.42 -11.97
CA THR A 76 2.37 -13.45 -11.28
C THR A 76 2.55 -13.10 -9.80
N MET A 77 3.55 -13.67 -9.11
CA MET A 77 3.84 -13.33 -7.71
C MET A 77 4.16 -11.85 -7.53
N ALA A 78 4.95 -11.27 -8.43
CA ALA A 78 5.25 -9.84 -8.42
C ALA A 78 4.00 -8.98 -8.63
N PHE A 79 3.20 -9.31 -9.64
CA PHE A 79 1.94 -8.61 -9.95
C PHE A 79 0.98 -8.63 -8.75
N MET A 80 0.76 -9.81 -8.16
CA MET A 80 -0.10 -9.97 -6.98
C MET A 80 0.43 -9.20 -5.78
N THR A 81 1.74 -9.28 -5.53
CA THR A 81 2.39 -8.59 -4.40
C THR A 81 2.24 -7.08 -4.53
N LEU A 82 2.53 -6.51 -5.71
CA LEU A 82 2.41 -5.07 -5.94
C LEU A 82 0.97 -4.59 -5.80
N ALA A 83 0.02 -5.29 -6.43
CA ALA A 83 -1.39 -4.95 -6.39
C ALA A 83 -1.94 -4.93 -4.95
N LEU A 84 -1.67 -5.99 -4.18
CA LEU A 84 -2.11 -6.08 -2.79
C LEU A 84 -1.38 -5.09 -1.89
N ALA A 85 -0.08 -4.89 -2.10
CA ALA A 85 0.70 -3.89 -1.37
C ALA A 85 0.11 -2.48 -1.57
N GLN A 86 -0.30 -2.12 -2.79
CA GLN A 86 -0.96 -0.84 -3.07
C GLN A 86 -2.29 -0.69 -2.34
N VAL A 87 -3.13 -1.72 -2.40
CA VAL A 87 -4.44 -1.74 -1.70
C VAL A 87 -4.25 -1.56 -0.19
N PHE A 88 -3.29 -2.26 0.41
CA PHE A 88 -2.99 -2.12 1.83
C PHE A 88 -2.32 -0.78 2.16
N HIS A 89 -1.45 -0.29 1.28
CA HIS A 89 -0.79 1.01 1.42
C HIS A 89 -1.78 2.18 1.46
N ALA A 90 -2.93 2.07 0.77
CA ALA A 90 -3.98 3.08 0.81
C ALA A 90 -4.46 3.38 2.24
N PHE A 91 -4.48 2.39 3.15
CA PHE A 91 -4.81 2.62 4.56
C PHE A 91 -3.82 3.56 5.24
N ASN A 92 -2.52 3.42 4.92
CA ASN A 92 -1.48 4.27 5.48
C ASN A 92 -1.49 5.68 4.90
N SER A 93 -1.97 5.83 3.66
CA SER A 93 -2.12 7.12 2.97
C SER A 93 -3.29 7.97 3.50
N ARG A 94 -4.24 7.39 4.26
CA ARG A 94 -5.35 8.12 4.91
C ARG A 94 -4.88 9.24 5.83
N SER A 95 -3.73 9.06 6.48
CA SER A 95 -3.18 10.09 7.35
C SER A 95 -1.66 10.09 7.34
N GLN A 96 -1.10 11.26 7.00
CA GLN A 96 0.34 11.48 7.03
C GLN A 96 0.91 11.52 8.46
N ARG A 97 0.10 11.88 9.47
CA ARG A 97 0.55 12.08 10.86
C ARG A 97 -0.07 11.11 11.86
N ARG A 98 -1.29 10.63 11.60
CA ARG A 98 -1.98 9.68 12.49
C ARG A 98 -1.73 8.26 12.01
N SER A 99 -1.77 7.32 12.96
CA SER A 99 -1.75 5.90 12.64
C SER A 99 -2.97 5.51 11.82
N ALA A 100 -2.78 4.68 10.80
CA ALA A 100 -3.87 4.08 10.03
C ALA A 100 -4.81 3.25 10.92
N PHE A 101 -4.29 2.66 12.00
CA PHE A 101 -5.01 1.80 12.94
C PHE A 101 -5.60 2.56 14.15
N THR A 102 -5.98 3.82 13.96
CA THR A 102 -6.75 4.56 14.99
C THR A 102 -8.20 4.05 15.01
N SER A 103 -9.01 4.44 16.00
CA SER A 103 -10.46 4.16 16.10
C SER A 103 -11.31 4.52 14.86
N ARG A 104 -10.72 5.18 13.87
CA ARG A 104 -11.32 5.50 12.56
C ARG A 104 -11.08 4.44 11.48
N LEU A 105 -10.43 3.32 11.78
CA LEU A 105 -10.14 2.29 10.77
C LEU A 105 -11.42 1.84 10.03
N PHE A 106 -12.53 1.73 10.76
CA PHE A 106 -13.83 1.31 10.24
C PHE A 106 -14.82 2.45 9.93
N THR A 107 -14.41 3.72 10.02
CA THR A 107 -15.34 4.84 9.76
C THR A 107 -15.59 5.10 8.27
N ASN A 108 -14.70 4.64 7.39
CA ASN A 108 -14.86 4.78 5.95
C ASN A 108 -15.26 3.43 5.34
N GLY A 109 -16.56 3.17 5.25
CA GLY A 109 -17.09 1.95 4.62
C GLY A 109 -16.76 1.83 3.14
N TRP A 110 -16.58 2.96 2.44
CA TRP A 110 -16.18 2.97 1.02
C TRP A 110 -14.77 2.44 0.81
N LEU A 111 -13.86 2.69 1.74
CA LEU A 111 -12.50 2.15 1.66
C LEU A 111 -12.51 0.62 1.79
N TRP A 112 -13.32 0.09 2.69
CA TRP A 112 -13.49 -1.36 2.82
C TRP A 112 -14.18 -1.98 1.59
N ALA A 113 -15.15 -1.30 1.00
CA ALA A 113 -15.76 -1.72 -0.26
C ALA A 113 -14.73 -1.73 -1.41
N ALA A 114 -13.90 -0.68 -1.53
CA ALA A 114 -12.83 -0.61 -2.51
C ALA A 114 -11.82 -1.75 -2.35
N VAL A 115 -11.39 -2.03 -1.11
CA VAL A 115 -10.50 -3.16 -0.79
C VAL A 115 -11.15 -4.48 -1.19
N GLY A 116 -12.42 -4.71 -0.84
CA GLY A 116 -13.16 -5.91 -1.22
C GLY A 116 -13.22 -6.10 -2.74
N ILE A 117 -13.56 -5.04 -3.49
CA ILE A 117 -13.58 -5.06 -4.96
C ILE A 117 -12.19 -5.39 -5.51
N CYS A 118 -11.13 -4.74 -5.01
CA CYS A 118 -9.77 -5.01 -5.46
C CYS A 118 -9.36 -6.46 -5.18
N LEU A 119 -9.69 -7.02 -4.00
CA LEU A 119 -9.39 -8.42 -3.67
C LEU A 119 -10.13 -9.40 -4.59
N ILE A 120 -11.40 -9.14 -4.89
CA ILE A 120 -12.19 -9.95 -5.82
C ILE A 120 -11.58 -9.91 -7.22
N LEU A 121 -11.24 -8.72 -7.71
CA LEU A 121 -10.63 -8.56 -9.03
C LEU A 121 -9.25 -9.20 -9.10
N GLN A 122 -8.49 -9.15 -8.01
CA GLN A 122 -7.18 -9.78 -7.92
C GLN A 122 -7.28 -11.31 -7.91
N ALA A 123 -8.26 -11.87 -7.19
CA ALA A 123 -8.57 -13.30 -7.26
C ALA A 123 -9.04 -13.70 -8.67
N ALA A 124 -9.90 -12.90 -9.28
CA ALA A 124 -10.37 -13.14 -10.64
C ALA A 124 -9.21 -13.14 -11.66
N ALA A 125 -8.25 -12.23 -11.49
CA ALA A 125 -7.07 -12.13 -12.34
C ALA A 125 -6.24 -13.42 -12.38
N VAL A 126 -6.24 -14.23 -11.32
CA VAL A 126 -5.43 -15.47 -11.25
C VAL A 126 -6.24 -16.75 -11.30
N TYR A 127 -7.58 -16.69 -11.26
CA TYR A 127 -8.44 -17.88 -11.29
C TYR A 127 -9.46 -17.91 -12.44
N VAL A 128 -9.75 -16.78 -13.09
CA VAL A 128 -10.66 -16.73 -14.25
C VAL A 128 -9.87 -16.98 -15.53
N PRO A 129 -10.17 -18.04 -16.32
CA PRO A 129 -9.39 -18.40 -17.51
C PRO A 129 -9.29 -17.30 -18.57
N LEU A 130 -10.33 -16.49 -18.74
CA LEU A 130 -10.32 -15.35 -19.65
C LEU A 130 -9.28 -14.30 -19.22
N LEU A 131 -9.24 -13.98 -17.92
CA LEU A 131 -8.32 -13.00 -17.37
C LEU A 131 -6.89 -13.53 -17.33
N GLN A 132 -6.69 -14.81 -17.05
CA GLN A 132 -5.37 -15.44 -17.11
C GLN A 132 -4.74 -15.35 -18.50
N LYS A 133 -5.54 -15.53 -19.56
CA LYS A 133 -5.06 -15.39 -20.94
C LYS A 133 -4.65 -13.95 -21.28
N VAL A 134 -5.44 -12.97 -20.82
CA VAL A 134 -5.20 -11.55 -21.11
C VAL A 134 -4.04 -11.00 -20.28
N LEU A 135 -3.95 -11.39 -19.00
CA LEU A 135 -2.95 -10.90 -18.05
C LEU A 135 -1.69 -11.77 -18.00
N HIS A 136 -1.67 -12.90 -18.72
CA HIS A 136 -0.60 -13.89 -18.71
C HIS A 136 -0.25 -14.41 -17.30
N THR A 137 -1.25 -14.51 -16.43
CA THR A 137 -1.11 -14.97 -15.05
C THR A 137 -1.30 -16.47 -14.93
N VAL A 138 -0.70 -17.04 -13.90
CA VAL A 138 -0.80 -18.46 -13.55
C VAL A 138 -1.31 -18.58 -12.11
N PRO A 139 -2.14 -19.58 -11.76
CA PRO A 139 -2.59 -19.78 -10.38
C PRO A 139 -1.40 -19.89 -9.40
N PRO A 140 -1.30 -19.02 -8.38
CA PRO A 140 -0.28 -19.16 -7.36
C PRO A 140 -0.52 -20.42 -6.52
N THR A 141 0.57 -21.10 -6.17
CA THR A 141 0.53 -22.19 -5.18
C THR A 141 0.30 -21.63 -3.78
N LEU A 142 0.02 -22.50 -2.80
CA LEU A 142 -0.18 -22.07 -1.41
C LEU A 142 1.09 -21.41 -0.82
N SER A 143 2.28 -21.91 -1.17
CA SER A 143 3.55 -21.31 -0.78
C SER A 143 3.75 -19.94 -1.41
N ASP A 144 3.38 -19.77 -2.69
CA ASP A 144 3.47 -18.48 -3.39
C ASP A 144 2.56 -17.45 -2.70
N TRP A 145 1.34 -17.85 -2.34
CA TRP A 145 0.42 -17.01 -1.57
C TRP A 145 0.97 -16.58 -0.23
N GLY A 146 1.70 -17.45 0.46
CA GLY A 146 2.39 -17.12 1.71
C GLY A 146 3.39 -15.96 1.52
N VAL A 147 4.20 -16.03 0.46
CA VAL A 147 5.16 -14.95 0.11
C VAL A 147 4.44 -13.67 -0.30
N ILE A 148 3.43 -13.78 -1.17
CA ILE A 148 2.63 -12.64 -1.63
C ILE A 148 2.00 -11.91 -0.44
N ALA A 149 1.39 -12.64 0.49
CA ALA A 149 0.76 -12.07 1.67
C ALA A 149 1.79 -11.41 2.60
N ALA A 150 2.90 -12.09 2.89
CA ALA A 150 3.96 -11.53 3.74
C ALA A 150 4.55 -10.25 3.15
N CYS A 151 4.86 -10.26 1.85
CA CYS A 151 5.46 -9.11 1.16
C CYS A 151 4.47 -7.94 1.00
N SER A 152 3.20 -8.21 0.74
CA SER A 152 2.19 -7.15 0.56
C SER A 152 1.81 -6.44 1.87
N LEU A 153 1.89 -7.13 3.02
CA LEU A 153 1.63 -6.54 4.33
C LEU A 153 2.85 -5.78 4.90
N MET A 154 4.06 -6.12 4.46
CA MET A 154 5.31 -5.52 4.97
C MET A 154 5.35 -3.98 4.82
N PRO A 155 4.98 -3.35 3.68
CA PRO A 155 4.94 -1.91 3.56
C PRO A 155 4.02 -1.24 4.59
N VAL A 156 2.91 -1.88 4.93
CA VAL A 156 1.99 -1.35 5.93
C VAL A 156 2.61 -1.34 7.31
N ALA A 157 3.21 -2.47 7.70
CA ALA A 157 3.88 -2.62 8.98
C ALA A 157 5.04 -1.62 9.14
N VAL A 158 5.89 -1.49 8.12
CA VAL A 158 7.05 -0.59 8.13
C VAL A 158 6.61 0.87 8.25
N VAL A 159 5.63 1.32 7.45
CA VAL A 159 5.17 2.72 7.49
C VAL A 159 4.48 3.04 8.82
N GLU A 160 3.71 2.12 9.39
CA GLU A 160 3.12 2.33 10.71
C GLU A 160 4.17 2.37 11.83
N LEU A 161 5.21 1.52 11.76
CA LEU A 161 6.34 1.59 12.69
C LEU A 161 7.06 2.94 12.62
N VAL A 162 7.31 3.46 11.40
CA VAL A 162 7.90 4.80 11.21
C VAL A 162 7.03 5.88 11.85
N LYS A 163 5.70 5.84 11.65
CA LYS A 163 4.76 6.79 12.29
C LYS A 163 4.74 6.65 13.81
N VAL A 164 4.90 5.45 14.37
CA VAL A 164 5.02 5.25 15.82
C VAL A 164 6.30 5.90 16.34
N ILE A 165 7.45 5.62 15.72
CA ILE A 165 8.74 6.17 16.12
C ILE A 165 8.72 7.70 16.05
N GLN A 166 8.19 8.28 14.97
CA GLN A 166 8.05 9.74 14.82
C GLN A 166 7.16 10.34 15.92
N ARG A 167 6.05 9.70 16.28
CA ARG A 167 5.16 10.16 17.36
C ARG A 167 5.85 10.12 18.72
N VAL A 168 6.65 9.09 19.00
CA VAL A 168 7.40 8.98 20.27
C VAL A 168 8.54 9.98 20.32
N ALA A 169 9.27 10.19 19.22
CA ALA A 169 10.38 11.15 19.16
C ALA A 169 9.91 12.61 19.33
N VAL A 170 8.76 12.98 18.75
CA VAL A 170 8.16 14.32 18.92
C VAL A 170 7.56 14.53 20.31
N ARG A 171 7.26 13.45 21.05
CA ARG A 171 6.78 13.51 22.44
C ARG A 171 7.89 13.67 23.49
N LYS A 172 9.18 13.74 23.10
CA LYS A 172 10.22 14.10 24.08
C LYS A 172 9.92 15.52 24.61
N PRO A 173 9.76 15.70 25.94
CA PRO A 173 9.43 16.98 26.50
C PRO A 173 10.59 17.94 26.23
N VAL A 174 10.27 19.13 25.73
CA VAL A 174 11.14 20.30 25.87
C VAL A 174 11.25 20.57 27.36
N VAL A 175 12.21 19.92 28.02
CA VAL A 175 12.60 20.24 29.39
C VAL A 175 13.43 21.51 29.32
N ARG A 176 12.79 22.60 29.76
CA ARG A 176 13.35 23.85 30.33
C ARG A 176 14.79 24.22 29.95
N GLN A 177 14.93 25.37 29.28
CA GLN A 177 15.85 26.41 29.74
C GLN A 177 15.07 27.74 29.73
N LEU A 178 14.60 28.12 30.92
CA LEU A 178 14.41 29.52 31.33
C LEU A 178 15.76 30.01 31.85
#